data_AF-A0A484D784-F1
#
_entry.id   AF-A0A484D784-F1
#
_cell.length_a   1.000
_cell.length_b   1.000
_cell.length_c   1.000
_cell.angle_alpha   90.00
_cell.angle_beta   90.00
_cell.angle_gamma   90.00
#
_symmetry.space_group_name_H-M   'P 1'
#
loop_
_entity.id
_entity.type
_entity.pdbx_description
1 polymer ?
#
loop_
_entity_poly.entity_id
_entity_poly.type
_entity_poly.pdbx_seq_one_letter_code
_entity_poly.pdbx_strand_id
1 'polypeptide(L)'
;MNVRHTLICFFFLSLKDGSPIDIYLQTEGGDIGVYCYSPSSGNTSFFCKNECQGKGDLLIETSNDTAQSGRYGIEHETLIANTSVAVSISQLTKSDSGRYRCGLNKSLSSYSYSDFEIIVVDALLARNPPEVKTFYKTPGDSVIVSCFFSLSGSRKYFCKEDCEDKDILVQTTNVRAQRDRYGIRYVGGSVSGGYLYVNISSLTRSDSGLYRCALNTSFSPDPYQEFRVVVTDAETYGVLLYLVVTLLIIVIISVLALTIICIQRKCKPNGETTGTTQLPIY
;
A
#
# COMPACT_ATOMS: atom_id res chain seq x y z
N MET A 1 -25.20 12.62 -6.59
CA MET A 1 -24.01 11.76 -6.79
C MET A 1 -22.77 12.62 -6.56
N ASN A 2 -22.23 12.58 -5.35
CA ASN A 2 -21.04 13.34 -5.00
C ASN A 2 -19.80 12.56 -5.47
N VAL A 3 -19.38 12.78 -6.71
CA VAL A 3 -18.12 12.24 -7.22
C VAL A 3 -17.00 13.08 -6.61
N ARG A 4 -16.51 12.69 -5.44
CA ARG A 4 -15.22 13.17 -4.94
C ARG A 4 -14.15 12.65 -5.90
N HIS A 5 -13.80 13.49 -6.88
CA HIS A 5 -12.59 13.30 -7.66
C HIS A 5 -11.44 13.56 -6.71
N THR A 6 -11.01 12.53 -5.99
CA THR A 6 -9.70 12.54 -5.35
C THR A 6 -8.70 12.50 -6.50
N LEU A 7 -8.37 13.67 -7.06
CA LEU A 7 -7.14 13.84 -7.83
C LEU A 7 -6.01 13.59 -6.85
N ILE A 8 -5.66 12.32 -6.65
CA ILE A 8 -4.32 11.96 -6.22
C ILE A 8 -3.48 12.21 -7.47
N CYS A 9 -3.18 13.48 -7.71
CA CYS A 9 -2.09 13.84 -8.57
C CYS A 9 -0.83 13.29 -7.91
N PHE A 10 -0.43 12.07 -8.28
CA PHE A 10 0.96 11.67 -8.20
C PHE A 10 1.73 12.53 -9.21
N PHE A 11 1.86 13.82 -8.91
CA PHE A 11 2.88 14.64 -9.52
C PHE A 11 4.19 14.06 -9.00
N PHE A 12 4.79 13.16 -9.79
CA PHE A 12 6.24 13.12 -9.85
C PHE A 12 6.67 14.50 -10.34
N LEU A 13 6.75 15.46 -9.41
CA LEU A 13 7.16 16.82 -9.71
C LEU A 13 8.45 16.75 -10.52
N SER A 14 8.48 17.53 -11.59
CA SER A 14 9.67 17.73 -12.41
C SER A 14 10.80 18.17 -11.49
N LEU A 15 11.83 17.34 -11.35
CA LEU A 15 13.10 17.81 -10.81
C LEU A 15 13.98 18.17 -11.99
N LYS A 16 14.29 19.46 -12.09
CA LYS A 16 15.52 19.92 -12.74
C LYS A 16 16.70 19.36 -11.96
N ASP A 17 17.77 19.05 -12.68
CA ASP A 17 19.05 18.53 -12.17
C ASP A 17 19.42 19.07 -10.79
N GLY A 18 19.61 18.15 -9.85
CA GLY A 18 20.12 18.37 -8.50
C GLY A 18 20.73 17.06 -7.99
N SER A 19 21.65 17.16 -7.02
CA SER A 19 22.38 16.03 -6.41
C SER A 19 21.51 14.80 -6.13
N PRO A 20 22.09 13.57 -6.13
CA PRO A 20 21.35 12.37 -5.80
C PRO A 20 20.67 12.52 -4.43
N ILE A 21 19.35 12.40 -4.41
CA ILE A 21 18.52 12.43 -3.20
C ILE A 21 18.33 10.98 -2.74
N ASP A 22 18.50 10.73 -1.43
CA ASP A 22 18.26 9.41 -0.85
C ASP A 22 16.77 9.06 -0.92
N ILE A 23 16.46 7.82 -1.33
CA ILE A 23 15.10 7.34 -1.52
C ILE A 23 14.84 6.21 -0.54
N TYR A 24 13.82 6.40 0.29
CA TYR A 24 13.38 5.41 1.26
C TYR A 24 12.05 4.79 0.84
N LEU A 25 11.95 3.49 1.08
CA LEU A 25 10.86 2.65 0.60
C LEU A 25 10.14 2.00 1.75
N GLN A 26 8.81 2.14 1.75
CA GLN A 26 7.98 1.46 2.74
C GLN A 26 6.60 1.14 2.19
N THR A 27 5.96 0.10 2.74
CA THR A 27 4.56 -0.21 2.43
C THR A 27 3.60 0.63 3.25
N GLU A 28 2.38 0.83 2.73
CA GLU A 28 1.30 1.47 3.49
C GLU A 28 1.05 0.76 4.84
N GLY A 29 0.80 1.55 5.88
CA GLY A 29 0.69 1.10 7.27
C GLY A 29 2.02 0.88 7.99
N GLY A 30 3.14 0.85 7.27
CA GLY A 30 4.47 0.69 7.87
C GLY A 30 5.03 1.97 8.48
N ASP A 31 6.09 1.81 9.25
CA ASP A 31 6.83 2.90 9.89
C ASP A 31 8.19 3.08 9.21
N ILE A 32 8.73 4.30 9.28
CA ILE A 32 10.04 4.63 8.70
C ILE A 32 10.84 5.51 9.64
N GLY A 33 12.15 5.27 9.70
CA GLY A 33 13.15 6.14 10.33
C GLY A 33 14.22 6.54 9.32
N VAL A 34 14.61 7.80 9.31
CA VAL A 34 15.62 8.37 8.41
C VAL A 34 16.63 9.16 9.23
N TYR A 35 17.91 8.88 8.99
CA TYR A 35 19.01 9.63 9.60
C TYR A 35 19.44 10.79 8.71
N CYS A 36 19.50 11.96 9.30
CA CYS A 36 19.85 13.21 8.67
C CYS A 36 21.20 13.63 9.19
N TYR A 37 22.20 13.55 8.32
CA TYR A 37 23.57 13.92 8.67
C TYR A 37 23.76 15.40 8.42
N SER A 38 24.27 16.10 9.43
CA SER A 38 24.61 17.51 9.32
C SER A 38 26.05 17.72 9.82
N PRO A 39 26.98 18.21 8.98
CA PRO A 39 28.32 18.57 9.42
C PRO A 39 28.34 19.79 10.34
N SER A 40 27.22 20.53 10.47
CA SER A 40 27.14 21.70 11.36
C SER A 40 26.64 21.32 12.75
N SER A 41 27.27 21.87 13.79
CA SER A 41 26.73 21.84 15.15
C SER A 41 25.50 22.74 15.26
N GLY A 42 24.40 22.23 15.82
CA GLY A 42 23.22 23.02 16.11
C GLY A 42 22.41 22.45 17.27
N ASN A 43 21.65 23.31 17.95
CA ASN A 43 20.87 22.92 19.13
C ASN A 43 19.40 22.69 18.80
N THR A 44 18.95 23.11 17.61
CA THR A 44 17.55 22.99 17.20
C THR A 44 17.44 22.05 16.01
N SER A 45 16.76 20.92 16.20
CA SER A 45 16.45 19.96 15.14
C SER A 45 15.14 20.31 14.46
N PHE A 46 15.04 20.07 13.16
CA PHE A 46 13.81 20.28 12.41
C PHE A 46 13.53 19.15 11.42
N PHE A 47 12.25 18.95 11.13
CA PHE A 47 11.74 18.00 10.15
C PHE A 47 10.58 18.61 9.37
N CYS A 48 10.69 18.62 8.05
CA CYS A 48 9.71 19.20 7.14
C CYS A 48 9.31 18.22 6.04
N LYS A 49 8.07 18.38 5.58
CA LYS A 49 7.67 17.99 4.22
C LYS A 49 8.14 19.08 3.26
N ASN A 50 8.72 18.71 2.11
CA ASN A 50 9.31 19.62 1.13
C ASN A 50 10.45 20.49 1.71
N GLU A 51 10.62 21.71 1.17
CA GLU A 51 11.78 22.58 1.41
C GLU A 51 11.65 23.51 2.64
N CYS A 52 10.70 23.25 3.55
CA CYS A 52 10.41 24.07 4.74
C CYS A 52 9.98 25.53 4.45
N GLN A 53 9.45 25.80 3.26
CA GLN A 53 9.07 27.15 2.80
C GLN A 53 7.56 27.39 2.84
N GLY A 54 6.76 26.33 2.63
CA GLY A 54 5.30 26.40 2.58
C GLY A 54 4.66 26.41 3.97
N LYS A 55 3.44 26.98 4.03
CA LYS A 55 2.59 26.86 5.22
C LYS A 55 2.20 25.38 5.41
N GLY A 56 2.59 24.81 6.55
CA GLY A 56 2.32 23.40 6.88
C GLY A 56 3.41 22.42 6.43
N ASP A 57 4.51 22.91 5.83
CA ASP A 57 5.68 22.08 5.54
C ASP A 57 6.40 21.64 6.83
N LEU A 58 6.45 22.50 7.85
CA LEU A 58 7.11 22.20 9.12
C LEU A 58 6.30 21.17 9.91
N LEU A 59 6.89 19.99 10.12
CA LEU A 59 6.27 18.89 10.87
C LEU A 59 6.69 18.95 12.34
N ILE A 60 7.99 19.15 12.59
CA ILE A 60 8.58 19.29 13.94
C ILE A 60 9.75 20.30 13.90
N GLU A 61 9.86 21.13 14.93
CA GLU A 61 11.04 21.91 15.27
C GLU A 61 11.21 21.86 16.79
N THR A 62 12.39 21.50 17.29
CA THR A 62 12.63 21.31 18.73
C THR A 62 14.08 21.58 19.09
N SER A 63 14.33 22.07 20.30
CA SER A 63 15.68 22.13 20.89
C SER A 63 15.90 21.07 21.98
N ASN A 64 14.91 20.20 22.19
CA ASN A 64 15.05 19.02 23.05
C ASN A 64 15.66 17.86 22.26
N ASP A 65 16.22 16.89 22.98
CA ASP A 65 16.78 15.70 22.36
C ASP A 65 15.73 14.86 21.63
N THR A 66 14.45 14.93 22.03
CA THR A 66 13.34 14.25 21.34
C THR A 66 12.11 15.14 21.25
N ALA A 67 11.30 14.94 20.21
CA ALA A 67 9.95 15.48 20.13
C ALA A 67 9.05 14.62 19.24
N GLN A 68 7.75 14.70 19.47
CA GLN A 68 6.71 13.99 18.72
C GLN A 68 5.58 14.96 18.36
N SER A 69 5.10 14.88 17.12
CA SER A 69 3.93 15.61 16.64
C SER A 69 3.03 14.65 15.87
N GLY A 70 2.02 14.11 16.56
CA GLY A 70 1.16 13.06 16.01
C GLY A 70 1.96 11.83 15.56
N ARG A 71 1.94 11.54 14.26
CA ARG A 71 2.68 10.41 13.65
C ARG A 71 4.16 10.70 13.37
N TYR A 72 4.59 11.96 13.48
CA TYR A 72 5.96 12.36 13.21
C TYR A 72 6.79 12.36 14.49
N GLY A 73 8.03 11.88 14.41
CA GLY A 73 9.00 11.90 15.50
C GLY A 73 10.34 12.48 15.08
N ILE A 74 11.08 13.01 16.04
CA ILE A 74 12.46 13.48 15.87
C ILE A 74 13.28 13.13 17.11
N GLU A 75 14.51 12.70 16.89
CA GLU A 75 15.50 12.39 17.92
C GLU A 75 16.86 12.95 17.50
N HIS A 76 17.48 13.69 18.40
CA HIS A 76 18.77 14.31 18.23
C HIS A 76 19.84 13.39 18.80
N GLU A 77 20.70 12.86 17.94
CA GLU A 77 21.80 11.98 18.33
C GLU A 77 23.13 12.73 18.21
N THR A 78 23.82 12.90 19.33
CA THR A 78 25.19 13.43 19.34
C THR A 78 26.17 12.27 19.33
N LEU A 79 26.69 11.90 18.15
CA LEU A 79 27.79 10.96 18.04
C LEU A 79 29.12 11.72 18.15
N ILE A 80 30.13 11.08 18.76
CA ILE A 80 31.39 11.66 19.24
C ILE A 80 32.18 12.46 18.16
N ALA A 81 31.84 12.33 16.87
CA ALA A 81 32.44 13.07 15.76
C ALA A 81 31.45 13.77 14.80
N ASN A 82 30.14 13.51 14.89
CA ASN A 82 29.10 14.09 14.00
C ASN A 82 27.77 14.22 14.75
N THR A 83 27.02 15.29 14.50
CA THR A 83 25.64 15.42 14.98
C THR A 83 24.68 14.87 13.93
N SER A 84 23.78 13.97 14.32
CA SER A 84 22.75 13.41 13.45
C SER A 84 21.37 13.61 14.04
N VAL A 85 20.38 13.80 13.17
CA VAL A 85 18.98 13.86 13.54
C VAL A 85 18.28 12.64 12.96
N ALA A 86 17.69 11.80 13.79
CA ALA A 86 16.79 10.75 13.35
C ALA A 86 15.37 11.32 13.26
N VAL A 87 14.71 11.18 12.12
CA VAL A 87 13.29 11.54 11.93
C VAL A 87 12.49 10.29 11.65
N SER A 88 11.24 10.25 12.10
CA SER A 88 10.36 9.11 11.88
C SER A 88 8.95 9.52 11.48
N ILE A 89 8.29 8.63 10.73
CA ILE A 89 6.87 8.69 10.41
C ILE A 89 6.27 7.32 10.67
N SER A 90 5.25 7.24 11.52
CA SER A 90 4.50 6.00 11.74
C SER A 90 3.26 5.91 10.86
N GLN A 91 2.79 4.69 10.59
CA GLN A 91 1.54 4.39 9.88
C GLN A 91 1.44 5.12 8.55
N LEU A 92 2.43 4.94 7.67
CA LEU A 92 2.52 5.62 6.39
C LEU A 92 1.28 5.39 5.52
N THR A 93 0.86 6.44 4.85
CA THR A 93 -0.22 6.43 3.86
C THR A 93 0.36 6.79 2.49
N LYS A 94 -0.38 6.54 1.40
CA LYS A 94 0.05 6.98 0.06
C LYS A 94 0.38 8.47 -0.04
N SER A 95 -0.34 9.31 0.72
CA SER A 95 -0.12 10.77 0.76
C SER A 95 1.17 11.20 1.46
N ASP A 96 1.83 10.29 2.19
CA ASP A 96 3.15 10.51 2.78
C ASP A 96 4.27 10.33 1.75
N SER A 97 3.97 9.89 0.52
CA SER A 97 4.96 9.91 -0.55
C SER A 97 5.34 11.35 -0.91
N GLY A 98 6.63 11.63 -1.07
CA GLY A 98 7.13 12.95 -1.43
C GLY A 98 8.50 13.25 -0.87
N ARG A 99 8.95 14.49 -1.11
CA ARG A 99 10.22 14.99 -0.60
C ARG A 99 10.08 15.47 0.84
N TYR A 100 11.13 15.26 1.60
CA TYR A 100 11.27 15.66 2.99
C TYR A 100 12.64 16.28 3.20
N ARG A 101 12.73 17.11 4.23
CA ARG A 101 13.96 17.77 4.66
C ARG A 101 14.08 17.70 6.16
N CYS A 102 15.27 17.43 6.64
CA CYS A 102 15.58 17.39 8.07
C CYS A 102 16.99 17.88 8.33
N GLY A 103 17.24 18.42 9.51
CA GLY A 103 18.55 18.96 9.82
C GLY A 103 18.62 19.67 11.15
N LEU A 104 19.72 20.40 11.33
CA LEU A 104 20.05 21.15 12.53
C LEU A 104 20.14 22.63 12.19
N ASN A 105 19.54 23.48 13.01
CA ASN A 105 19.41 24.92 12.85
C ASN A 105 18.86 25.28 11.46
N LYS A 106 17.70 25.96 11.40
CA LYS A 106 17.11 26.43 10.13
C LYS A 106 17.91 27.59 9.52
N SER A 107 19.22 27.43 9.37
CA SER A 107 20.16 28.32 8.69
C SER A 107 19.92 28.25 7.18
N LEU A 108 20.24 29.34 6.49
CA LEU A 108 20.19 29.45 5.02
C LEU A 108 21.32 28.68 4.31
N SER A 109 22.18 27.98 5.05
CA SER A 109 23.27 27.17 4.48
C SER A 109 22.78 25.79 4.07
N SER A 110 23.04 25.38 2.83
CA SER A 110 22.76 24.03 2.31
C SER A 110 23.47 22.89 3.04
N TYR A 111 24.40 23.21 3.95
CA TYR A 111 25.17 22.25 4.73
C TYR A 111 24.50 21.84 6.05
N SER A 112 23.34 22.41 6.40
CA SER A 112 22.71 22.15 7.70
C SER A 112 21.56 21.14 7.64
N TYR A 113 21.23 20.63 6.45
CA TYR A 113 20.10 19.74 6.23
C TYR A 113 20.39 18.65 5.19
N SER A 114 19.61 17.57 5.28
CA SER A 114 19.52 16.49 4.31
C SER A 114 18.14 16.49 3.66
N ASP A 115 18.11 16.35 2.33
CA ASP A 115 16.88 16.12 1.56
C ASP A 115 16.77 14.63 1.25
N PHE A 116 15.57 14.08 1.40
CA PHE A 116 15.28 12.69 1.04
C PHE A 116 13.87 12.56 0.47
N GLU A 117 13.56 11.44 -0.15
CA GLU A 117 12.23 11.14 -0.67
C GLU A 117 11.70 9.84 -0.07
N ILE A 118 10.45 9.86 0.37
CA ILE A 118 9.71 8.66 0.78
C ILE A 118 8.80 8.26 -0.37
N ILE A 119 8.80 6.97 -0.73
CA ILE A 119 7.84 6.39 -1.67
C ILE A 119 7.06 5.29 -0.96
N VAL A 120 5.74 5.49 -0.81
CA VAL A 120 4.84 4.53 -0.14
C VAL A 120 4.17 3.63 -1.17
N VAL A 121 4.54 2.35 -1.18
CA VAL A 121 4.11 1.37 -2.20
C VAL A 121 3.13 0.34 -1.64
N ASP A 122 2.41 -0.36 -2.52
CA ASP A 122 1.50 -1.45 -2.13
C ASP A 122 2.30 -2.74 -1.89
N ALA A 123 3.43 -2.88 -2.58
CA ALA A 123 4.40 -3.92 -2.32
C ALA A 123 5.81 -3.58 -2.76
N LEU A 124 6.75 -4.19 -2.06
CA LEU A 124 8.12 -4.36 -2.44
C LEU A 124 8.28 -5.80 -2.93
N LEU A 125 8.50 -5.97 -4.23
CA LEU A 125 8.83 -7.26 -4.84
C LEU A 125 10.34 -7.29 -5.03
N ALA A 126 10.97 -8.43 -4.70
CA ALA A 126 12.40 -8.63 -4.96
C ALA A 126 12.71 -9.89 -5.78
N ARG A 127 11.75 -10.82 -5.84
CA ARG A 127 11.76 -12.05 -6.64
C ARG A 127 10.31 -12.45 -6.88
N ASN A 128 10.07 -13.33 -7.85
CA ASN A 128 8.76 -13.96 -7.99
C ASN A 128 8.53 -14.93 -6.82
N PRO A 129 7.55 -14.66 -5.93
CA PRO A 129 7.15 -15.62 -4.91
C PRO A 129 6.52 -16.87 -5.55
N PRO A 130 6.44 -18.00 -4.83
CA PRO A 130 5.71 -19.18 -5.28
C PRO A 130 4.22 -18.89 -5.55
N GLU A 131 3.66 -17.90 -4.85
CA GLU A 131 2.30 -17.42 -5.00
C GLU A 131 2.30 -15.94 -5.41
N VAL A 132 1.67 -15.63 -6.54
CA VAL A 132 1.59 -14.27 -7.08
C VAL A 132 0.85 -13.35 -6.10
N LYS A 133 1.54 -12.29 -5.66
CA LYS A 133 0.93 -11.28 -4.78
C LYS A 133 -0.25 -10.62 -5.48
N THR A 134 -1.43 -10.69 -4.85
CA THR A 134 -2.68 -10.18 -5.40
C THR A 134 -3.14 -8.94 -4.62
N PHE A 135 -3.46 -7.87 -5.34
CA PHE A 135 -4.02 -6.64 -4.78
C PHE A 135 -5.50 -6.52 -5.14
N TYR A 136 -6.34 -6.47 -4.11
CA TYR A 136 -7.77 -6.17 -4.26
C TYR A 136 -7.96 -4.66 -4.15
N LYS A 137 -8.57 -4.06 -5.18
CA LYS A 137 -8.79 -2.62 -5.31
C LYS A 137 -10.21 -2.33 -5.76
N THR A 138 -10.66 -1.11 -5.55
CA THR A 138 -11.96 -0.62 -6.03
C THR A 138 -11.79 0.27 -7.27
N PRO A 139 -12.82 0.43 -8.12
CA PRO A 139 -12.75 1.35 -9.24
C PRO A 139 -12.41 2.78 -8.78
N GLY A 140 -11.45 3.41 -9.46
CA GLY A 140 -10.92 4.73 -9.13
C GLY A 140 -9.65 4.69 -8.26
N ASP A 141 -9.35 3.58 -7.59
CA ASP A 141 -8.12 3.43 -6.81
C ASP A 141 -6.86 3.48 -7.67
N SER A 142 -5.70 3.53 -7.02
CA SER A 142 -4.40 3.38 -7.67
C SER A 142 -3.63 2.21 -7.06
N VAL A 143 -2.72 1.63 -7.84
CA VAL A 143 -1.76 0.62 -7.37
C VAL A 143 -0.35 1.05 -7.74
N ILE A 144 0.58 0.95 -6.81
CA ILE A 144 1.99 1.27 -6.98
C ILE A 144 2.81 0.10 -6.46
N VAL A 145 3.60 -0.52 -7.33
CA VAL A 145 4.45 -1.66 -6.99
C VAL A 145 5.90 -1.31 -7.28
N SER A 146 6.78 -1.63 -6.35
CA SER A 146 8.23 -1.54 -6.54
C SER A 146 8.78 -2.92 -6.83
N CYS A 147 9.53 -3.04 -7.92
CA CYS A 147 10.17 -4.28 -8.36
C CYS A 147 11.69 -4.13 -8.28
N PHE A 148 12.33 -4.87 -7.39
CA PHE A 148 13.78 -4.85 -7.22
C PHE A 148 14.46 -5.83 -8.16
N PHE A 149 15.46 -5.35 -8.88
CA PHE A 149 16.31 -6.16 -9.73
C PHE A 149 17.75 -6.03 -9.27
N SER A 150 18.44 -7.16 -9.12
CA SER A 150 19.87 -7.18 -8.76
C SER A 150 20.79 -6.71 -9.89
N LEU A 151 20.24 -6.55 -11.11
CA LEU A 151 20.97 -6.12 -12.30
C LEU A 151 20.38 -4.81 -12.83
N SER A 152 21.23 -4.01 -13.46
CA SER A 152 20.78 -2.89 -14.27
C SER A 152 20.31 -3.38 -15.64
N GLY A 153 19.29 -2.72 -16.17
CA GLY A 153 18.76 -2.99 -17.52
C GLY A 153 18.78 -1.73 -18.36
N SER A 154 18.87 -1.86 -19.68
CA SER A 154 18.87 -0.74 -20.63
C SER A 154 17.46 -0.19 -20.84
N ARG A 155 16.47 -1.07 -20.98
CA ARG A 155 15.06 -0.75 -21.19
C ARG A 155 14.22 -1.30 -20.04
N LYS A 156 13.18 -0.55 -19.65
CA LYS A 156 12.26 -0.91 -18.57
C LYS A 156 10.86 -0.96 -19.14
N TYR A 157 10.07 -1.95 -18.76
CA TYR A 157 8.73 -2.18 -19.28
C TYR A 157 7.77 -2.48 -18.15
N PHE A 158 6.53 -2.04 -18.34
CA PHE A 158 5.39 -2.41 -17.55
C PHE A 158 4.30 -2.90 -18.49
N CYS A 159 3.86 -4.13 -18.28
CA CYS A 159 2.99 -4.87 -19.20
C CYS A 159 1.91 -5.63 -18.44
N LYS A 160 0.84 -5.96 -19.17
CA LYS A 160 -0.24 -6.83 -18.70
C LYS A 160 -0.07 -8.22 -19.30
N GLU A 161 -0.29 -9.29 -18.55
CA GLU A 161 -0.14 -10.68 -19.00
C GLU A 161 1.31 -11.02 -19.45
N ASP A 162 1.51 -11.43 -20.71
CA ASP A 162 2.73 -12.10 -21.15
C ASP A 162 3.84 -11.18 -21.68
N CYS A 163 3.59 -9.86 -21.72
CA CYS A 163 4.55 -8.85 -22.19
C CYS A 163 4.98 -9.03 -23.66
N GLU A 164 4.09 -9.53 -24.51
CA GLU A 164 4.25 -9.34 -25.96
C GLU A 164 4.13 -7.85 -26.31
N ASP A 165 4.50 -7.45 -27.53
CA ASP A 165 4.49 -6.02 -27.92
C ASP A 165 3.13 -5.32 -27.71
N LYS A 166 2.02 -6.06 -27.89
CA LYS A 166 0.65 -5.59 -27.68
C LYS A 166 0.30 -5.36 -26.20
N ASP A 167 1.03 -6.00 -25.30
CA ASP A 167 0.78 -6.04 -23.86
C ASP A 167 1.53 -4.94 -23.10
N ILE A 168 2.46 -4.25 -23.77
CA ILE A 168 3.27 -3.19 -23.19
C ILE A 168 2.39 -1.95 -22.95
N LEU A 169 2.15 -1.68 -21.67
CA LEU A 169 1.40 -0.51 -21.20
C LEU A 169 2.26 0.74 -21.30
N VAL A 170 3.50 0.67 -20.78
CA VAL A 170 4.49 1.75 -20.83
C VAL A 170 5.90 1.18 -20.80
N GLN A 171 6.84 1.89 -21.44
CA GLN A 171 8.25 1.49 -21.49
C GLN A 171 9.17 2.69 -21.67
N THR A 172 10.45 2.53 -21.32
CA THR A 172 11.44 3.59 -21.45
C THR A 172 12.87 3.07 -21.35
N THR A 173 13.82 3.78 -21.95
CA THR A 173 15.25 3.63 -21.67
C THR A 173 15.76 4.63 -20.63
N ASN A 174 14.95 5.66 -20.33
CA ASN A 174 15.26 6.68 -19.32
C ASN A 174 14.84 6.22 -17.92
N VAL A 175 15.03 7.08 -16.92
CA VAL A 175 14.63 6.81 -15.53
C VAL A 175 13.13 6.95 -15.28
N ARG A 176 12.37 7.57 -16.18
CA ARG A 176 10.91 7.77 -16.04
C ARG A 176 10.20 7.67 -17.38
N ALA A 177 8.94 7.26 -17.35
CA ALA A 177 7.99 7.41 -18.45
C ALA A 177 6.57 7.33 -17.93
N GLN A 178 5.64 7.97 -18.64
CA GLN A 178 4.21 7.91 -18.38
C GLN A 178 3.51 7.71 -19.72
N ARG A 179 2.52 6.82 -19.77
CA ARG A 179 1.58 6.67 -20.88
C ARG A 179 0.18 6.49 -20.30
N ASP A 180 -0.68 7.47 -20.55
CA ASP A 180 -1.99 7.58 -19.92
C ASP A 180 -1.90 7.41 -18.40
N ARG A 181 -2.57 6.38 -17.86
CA ARG A 181 -2.65 6.06 -16.43
C ARG A 181 -1.49 5.18 -15.94
N TYR A 182 -0.59 4.77 -16.82
CA TYR A 182 0.51 3.87 -16.52
C TYR A 182 1.82 4.64 -16.41
N GLY A 183 2.55 4.44 -15.32
CA GLY A 183 3.82 5.11 -15.09
C GLY A 183 4.95 4.18 -14.70
N ILE A 184 6.16 4.54 -15.11
CA ILE A 184 7.43 3.94 -14.74
C ILE A 184 8.31 5.00 -14.08
N ARG A 185 8.96 4.62 -12.99
CA ARG A 185 10.15 5.28 -12.47
C ARG A 185 11.19 4.22 -12.15
N TYR A 186 12.44 4.47 -12.47
CA TYR A 186 13.58 3.62 -12.12
C TYR A 186 14.49 4.40 -11.18
N VAL A 187 14.86 3.77 -10.07
CA VAL A 187 15.79 4.32 -9.08
C VAL A 187 16.89 3.29 -8.84
N GLY A 188 18.15 3.72 -8.92
CA GLY A 188 19.31 2.84 -8.86
C GLY A 188 19.93 2.60 -10.24
N GLY A 189 20.70 1.51 -10.37
CA GLY A 189 21.48 1.21 -11.59
C GLY A 189 22.98 0.98 -11.36
N SER A 190 23.41 0.84 -10.10
CA SER A 190 24.80 0.54 -9.72
C SER A 190 24.96 -0.94 -9.32
N VAL A 191 26.09 -1.30 -8.69
CA VAL A 191 26.46 -2.68 -8.32
C VAL A 191 25.44 -3.38 -7.40
N SER A 192 24.60 -2.62 -6.68
CA SER A 192 23.57 -3.13 -5.76
C SER A 192 22.21 -3.41 -6.41
N GLY A 193 22.04 -3.14 -7.71
CA GLY A 193 20.77 -3.28 -8.42
C GLY A 193 19.95 -1.98 -8.49
N GLY A 194 18.65 -2.13 -8.72
CA GLY A 194 17.72 -0.99 -8.80
C GLY A 194 16.25 -1.38 -8.66
N TYR A 195 15.44 -0.37 -8.36
CA TYR A 195 14.00 -0.50 -8.14
C TYR A 195 13.25 0.12 -9.33
N LEU A 196 12.42 -0.70 -9.96
CA LEU A 196 11.47 -0.28 -10.98
C LEU A 196 10.10 -0.10 -10.34
N TYR A 197 9.68 1.15 -10.20
CA TYR A 197 8.34 1.52 -9.78
C TYR A 197 7.41 1.50 -10.97
N VAL A 198 6.32 0.77 -10.82
CA VAL A 198 5.21 0.79 -11.77
C VAL A 198 3.96 1.25 -11.06
N ASN A 199 3.16 2.07 -11.74
CA ASN A 199 1.88 2.49 -11.20
C ASN A 199 0.77 2.42 -12.25
N ILE A 200 -0.45 2.17 -11.76
CA ILE A 200 -1.70 2.34 -12.50
C ILE A 200 -2.57 3.29 -11.67
N SER A 201 -2.93 4.44 -12.24
CA SER A 201 -3.86 5.38 -11.61
C SER A 201 -5.30 5.11 -12.05
N SER A 202 -6.29 5.45 -11.23
CA SER A 202 -7.73 5.43 -11.59
C SER A 202 -8.21 4.09 -12.17
N LEU A 203 -7.98 3.01 -11.44
CA LEU A 203 -8.29 1.63 -11.82
C LEU A 203 -9.74 1.45 -12.26
N THR A 204 -9.95 0.55 -13.21
CA THR A 204 -11.25 0.13 -13.74
C THR A 204 -11.39 -1.39 -13.62
N ARG A 205 -12.60 -1.93 -13.75
CA ARG A 205 -12.82 -3.39 -13.67
C ARG A 205 -11.99 -4.17 -14.70
N SER A 206 -11.79 -3.59 -15.90
CA SER A 206 -10.95 -4.16 -16.96
C SER A 206 -9.45 -4.16 -16.65
N ASP A 207 -9.00 -3.43 -15.64
CA ASP A 207 -7.63 -3.50 -15.14
C ASP A 207 -7.40 -4.73 -14.25
N SER A 208 -8.40 -5.58 -14.05
CA SER A 208 -8.15 -6.89 -13.42
C SER A 208 -7.28 -7.74 -14.35
N GLY A 209 -6.24 -8.37 -13.81
CA GLY A 209 -5.32 -9.19 -14.60
C GLY A 209 -3.96 -9.41 -13.93
N LEU A 210 -3.10 -10.14 -14.64
CA LEU A 210 -1.70 -10.31 -14.26
C LEU A 210 -0.89 -9.14 -14.84
N TYR A 211 0.08 -8.65 -14.08
CA TYR A 211 0.96 -7.57 -14.47
C TYR A 211 2.40 -7.97 -14.23
N ARG A 212 3.28 -7.47 -15.11
CA ARG A 212 4.72 -7.69 -15.01
C ARG A 212 5.48 -6.39 -15.14
N CYS A 213 6.43 -6.19 -14.25
CA CYS A 213 7.50 -5.20 -14.38
C CYS A 213 8.74 -5.97 -14.86
N ALA A 214 9.37 -5.51 -15.94
CA ALA A 214 10.46 -6.22 -16.59
C ALA A 214 11.61 -5.27 -16.95
N LEU A 215 12.83 -5.82 -16.98
CA LEU A 215 14.02 -5.12 -17.44
C LEU A 215 14.63 -5.85 -18.63
N ASN A 216 14.95 -5.10 -19.68
CA ASN A 216 15.82 -5.61 -20.73
C ASN A 216 17.24 -5.65 -20.22
N THR A 217 17.81 -6.85 -20.16
CA THR A 217 19.20 -7.05 -19.76
C THR A 217 19.95 -7.78 -20.86
N SER A 218 21.27 -7.91 -20.73
CA SER A 218 22.05 -8.75 -21.65
C SER A 218 21.72 -10.25 -21.54
N PHE A 219 20.87 -10.65 -20.60
CA PHE A 219 20.40 -12.03 -20.40
C PHE A 219 19.06 -12.24 -21.08
N SER A 220 18.88 -13.42 -21.69
CA SER A 220 17.60 -13.88 -22.23
C SER A 220 17.17 -15.14 -21.48
N PRO A 221 15.92 -15.22 -20.96
CA PRO A 221 14.87 -14.21 -21.06
C PRO A 221 15.07 -13.01 -20.12
N ASP A 222 14.42 -11.89 -20.44
CA ASP A 222 14.43 -10.67 -19.62
C ASP A 222 13.90 -10.97 -18.20
N PRO A 223 14.59 -10.54 -17.13
CA PRO A 223 14.08 -10.71 -15.78
C PRO A 223 12.81 -9.88 -15.57
N TYR A 224 11.80 -10.50 -14.98
CA TYR A 224 10.54 -9.87 -14.63
C TYR A 224 10.08 -10.24 -13.23
N GLN A 225 9.24 -9.37 -12.66
CA GLN A 225 8.48 -9.67 -11.46
C GLN A 225 7.00 -9.51 -11.75
N GLU A 226 6.17 -10.37 -11.15
CA GLU A 226 4.74 -10.40 -11.42
C GLU A 226 3.86 -10.18 -10.19
N PHE A 227 2.71 -9.58 -10.43
CA PHE A 227 1.67 -9.37 -9.44
C PHE A 227 0.31 -9.35 -10.12
N ARG A 228 -0.74 -9.59 -9.34
CA ARG A 228 -2.13 -9.59 -9.82
C ARG A 228 -2.90 -8.41 -9.25
N VAL A 229 -3.72 -7.79 -10.08
CA VAL A 229 -4.70 -6.78 -9.63
C VAL A 229 -6.10 -7.36 -9.85
N VAL A 230 -6.97 -7.21 -8.85
CA VAL A 230 -8.38 -7.57 -8.91
C VAL A 230 -9.17 -6.32 -8.54
N VAL A 231 -9.98 -5.82 -9.47
CA VAL A 231 -10.77 -4.59 -9.28
C VAL A 231 -12.24 -4.95 -9.17
N THR A 232 -12.81 -4.78 -7.97
CA THR A 232 -14.19 -5.14 -7.64
C THR A 232 -14.83 -4.05 -6.77
N ASP A 233 -16.16 -3.91 -6.83
CA ASP A 233 -16.85 -2.92 -6.01
C ASP A 233 -16.89 -3.39 -4.55
N ALA A 234 -16.56 -2.51 -3.61
CA ALA A 234 -16.60 -2.82 -2.17
C ALA A 234 -17.97 -3.36 -1.71
N GLU A 235 -19.05 -2.91 -2.36
CA GLU A 235 -20.42 -3.30 -2.04
C GLU A 235 -20.72 -4.79 -2.33
N THR A 236 -20.04 -5.40 -3.31
CA THR A 236 -20.31 -6.79 -3.69
C THR A 236 -19.92 -7.81 -2.60
N TYR A 237 -18.82 -7.57 -1.88
CA TYR A 237 -18.43 -8.43 -0.75
C TYR A 237 -19.33 -8.22 0.47
N GLY A 238 -19.75 -6.98 0.73
CA GLY A 238 -20.68 -6.68 1.83
C GLY A 238 -22.02 -7.38 1.63
N VAL A 239 -22.58 -7.31 0.43
CA VAL A 239 -23.84 -7.98 0.08
C VAL A 239 -23.69 -9.51 0.12
N LEU A 240 -22.61 -10.06 -0.44
CA LEU A 240 -22.37 -11.50 -0.42
C LEU A 240 -22.20 -12.03 1.01
N LEU A 241 -21.41 -11.35 1.84
CA LEU A 241 -21.21 -11.72 3.24
C LEU A 241 -22.53 -11.64 4.01
N TYR A 242 -23.32 -10.59 3.81
CA TYR A 242 -24.63 -10.45 4.42
C TYR A 242 -25.55 -11.62 4.04
N LEU A 243 -25.64 -11.97 2.75
CA LEU A 243 -26.45 -13.10 2.27
C LEU A 243 -25.98 -14.43 2.90
N VAL A 244 -24.68 -14.70 2.93
CA VAL A 244 -24.11 -15.91 3.54
C VAL A 244 -24.45 -15.96 5.04
N VAL A 245 -24.24 -14.87 5.77
CA VAL A 245 -24.54 -14.79 7.21
C VAL A 245 -26.04 -14.98 7.46
N THR A 246 -26.91 -14.34 6.68
CA THR A 246 -28.37 -14.53 6.83
C THR A 246 -28.79 -15.97 6.56
N LEU A 247 -28.22 -16.64 5.54
CA LEU A 247 -28.50 -18.04 5.24
C LEU A 247 -28.05 -18.97 6.39
N LEU A 248 -26.86 -18.73 6.96
CA LEU A 248 -26.37 -19.49 8.12
C LEU A 248 -27.31 -19.34 9.34
N ILE A 249 -27.79 -18.13 9.61
CA ILE A 249 -28.75 -17.87 10.69
C ILE A 249 -30.06 -18.63 10.46
N ILE A 250 -30.61 -18.61 9.23
CA ILE A 250 -31.83 -19.35 8.87
C ILE A 250 -31.63 -20.86 9.09
N VAL A 251 -30.48 -21.41 8.68
CA VAL A 251 -30.16 -22.83 8.89
C VAL A 251 -30.11 -23.15 10.40
N ILE A 252 -29.45 -22.33 11.21
CA ILE A 252 -29.39 -22.54 12.66
C ILE A 252 -30.79 -22.50 13.29
N ILE A 253 -31.62 -21.52 12.93
CA ILE A 253 -32.99 -21.39 13.44
C ILE A 253 -33.84 -22.61 13.04
N SER A 254 -33.74 -23.08 11.80
CA SER A 254 -34.51 -24.24 11.34
C SER A 254 -34.09 -25.53 12.05
N VAL A 255 -32.80 -25.75 12.30
CA VAL A 255 -32.30 -26.88 13.09
C VAL A 255 -32.82 -26.80 14.53
N LEU A 256 -32.76 -25.63 15.18
CA LEU A 256 -33.28 -25.44 16.53
C LEU A 256 -34.80 -25.67 16.60
N ALA A 257 -35.55 -25.20 15.62
CA ALA A 257 -36.99 -25.44 15.55
C ALA A 257 -37.29 -26.95 15.43
N LEU A 258 -36.56 -27.68 14.58
CA LEU A 258 -36.71 -29.12 14.41
C LEU A 258 -36.35 -29.89 15.69
N THR A 259 -35.29 -29.52 16.41
CA THR A 259 -34.92 -30.18 17.67
C THR A 259 -35.99 -29.95 18.74
N ILE A 260 -36.53 -28.74 18.87
CA ILE A 260 -37.63 -28.43 19.80
C ILE A 260 -38.87 -29.26 19.46
N ILE A 261 -39.26 -29.34 18.18
CA ILE A 261 -40.40 -30.16 17.73
C ILE A 261 -40.18 -31.64 18.06
N CYS A 262 -38.97 -32.17 17.84
CA CYS A 262 -38.61 -33.54 18.17
C CYS A 262 -38.72 -33.82 19.68
N ILE A 263 -38.28 -32.88 20.53
CA ILE A 263 -38.40 -32.98 21.99
C ILE A 263 -39.88 -32.99 22.41
N GLN A 264 -40.68 -32.03 21.92
CA GLN A 264 -42.10 -31.95 22.25
C GLN A 264 -42.89 -33.20 21.82
N ARG A 265 -42.56 -33.78 20.66
CA ARG A 265 -43.20 -35.02 20.18
C ARG A 265 -42.83 -36.23 21.02
N LYS A 266 -41.58 -36.34 21.49
CA LYS A 266 -41.17 -37.41 22.43
C LYS A 266 -41.80 -37.25 23.82
N CYS A 267 -42.10 -36.02 24.24
CA CYS A 267 -42.69 -35.72 25.54
C CYS A 267 -44.22 -35.75 25.56
N LYS A 268 -44.91 -36.09 24.47
CA LYS A 268 -46.37 -36.26 24.50
C LYS A 268 -46.71 -37.65 25.09
N PRO A 269 -47.31 -37.74 26.29
CA PRO A 269 -47.75 -39.03 26.83
C PRO A 269 -48.90 -39.58 25.98
N ASN A 270 -48.87 -40.88 25.67
CA ASN A 270 -49.96 -41.57 24.99
C ASN A 270 -51.22 -41.49 25.87
N GLY A 271 -52.21 -40.71 25.41
CA GLY A 271 -53.50 -40.56 26.06
C GLY A 271 -54.32 -41.85 26.02
N GLU A 272 -54.84 -42.18 27.18
CA GLU A 272 -55.66 -43.31 27.59
C GLU A 272 -57.01 -43.38 26.84
N THR A 273 -57.36 -44.57 26.33
CA THR A 273 -58.63 -44.84 25.62
C THR A 273 -59.70 -45.27 26.63
N THR A 274 -60.59 -44.36 27.06
CA THR A 274 -61.79 -44.74 27.83
C THR A 274 -62.89 -45.24 26.88
N GLY A 275 -63.19 -46.54 26.97
CA GLY A 275 -64.28 -47.19 26.27
C GLY A 275 -65.65 -46.87 26.86
N THR A 276 -66.60 -46.53 26.00
CA THR A 276 -68.04 -46.55 26.30
C THR A 276 -68.63 -47.88 25.85
N THR A 277 -68.97 -48.72 26.82
CA THR A 277 -69.76 -49.95 26.63
C THR A 277 -71.22 -49.58 26.46
N GLN A 278 -71.80 -49.95 25.32
CA GLN A 278 -73.21 -49.77 24.98
C GLN A 278 -73.98 -51.06 25.35
N LEU A 279 -74.97 -50.95 26.25
CA LEU A 279 -75.89 -52.03 26.63
C LEU A 279 -76.97 -52.22 25.54
N PRO A 280 -77.32 -53.47 25.14
CA PRO A 280 -78.42 -53.72 24.22
C PRO A 280 -79.76 -53.90 24.95
N ILE A 281 -80.82 -53.50 24.26
CA ILE A 281 -82.23 -53.74 24.57
C ILE A 281 -82.56 -55.17 24.12
N TYR A 282 -82.90 -56.06 25.06
CA TYR A 282 -84.18 -56.79 25.18
C TYR A 282 -84.18 -57.69 26.42
#